data_AF-A0A840Y1Z6-F1
#
_entry.id   AF-A0A840Y1Z6-F1
#
_cell.length_a   1.000
_cell.length_b   1.000
_cell.length_c   1.000
_cell.angle_alpha   90.00
_cell.angle_beta   90.00
_cell.angle_gamma   90.00
#
_symmetry.space_group_name_H-M   'P 1'
#
loop_
_entity.id
_entity.type
_entity.pdbx_description
1 polymer ?
#
loop_
_entity_poly.entity_id
_entity_poly.type
_entity_poly.pdbx_seq_one_letter_code
_entity_poly.pdbx_strand_id
1 'polypeptide(L)' 'MRDEATGHFRIVSTRAETLGIARTRAAADDLADLLLEAWEEAVAAAVARARMKHGAAIIEPR' A
#
# COMPACT_ATOMS: atom_id res chain seq x y z
N MET A 1 6.20 12.48 2.79
CA MET A 1 6.83 13.61 3.53
C MET A 1 8.04 14.09 2.76
N ARG A 2 8.28 15.41 2.61
CA ARG A 2 9.52 15.90 1.98
C ARG A 2 10.65 15.79 3.00
N ASP A 3 11.76 15.17 2.60
CA ASP A 3 12.99 15.10 3.36
C ASP A 3 13.76 16.41 3.11
N GLU A 4 13.77 17.31 4.09
CA GLU A 4 14.37 18.64 3.94
C GLU A 4 15.90 18.60 3.80
N ALA A 5 16.56 17.53 4.27
CA ALA A 5 18.01 17.39 4.21
C ALA A 5 18.50 16.97 2.82
N THR A 6 17.71 16.18 2.10
CA THR A 6 18.11 15.64 0.78
C THR A 6 17.29 16.21 -0.38
N GLY A 7 16.22 16.95 -0.09
CA GLY A 7 15.29 17.45 -1.10
C GLY A 7 14.39 16.38 -1.72
N HIS A 8 14.51 15.12 -1.28
CA HIS A 8 13.73 14.00 -1.77
C HIS A 8 12.34 13.90 -1.11
N PHE A 9 11.48 13.06 -1.66
CA PHE A 9 10.16 12.75 -1.15
C PHE A 9 10.14 11.31 -0.66
N ARG A 10 9.89 11.12 0.64
CA ARG A 10 9.81 9.80 1.26
C ARG A 10 8.36 9.36 1.37
N ILE A 11 8.08 8.17 0.85
CA ILE A 11 6.81 7.47 1.00
C ILE A 11 6.97 6.51 2.18
N VAL A 12 6.09 6.64 3.17
CA VAL A 12 6.15 5.85 4.40
C VAL A 12 4.83 5.14 4.66
N SER A 13 4.90 3.96 5.27
CA SER A 13 3.72 3.23 5.73
C SER A 13 3.10 3.91 6.96
N THR A 14 1.90 3.46 7.34
CA THR A 14 1.24 3.88 8.60
C THR A 14 2.04 3.51 9.86
N ARG A 15 3.01 2.60 9.74
CA ARG A 15 3.95 2.21 10.81
C ARG A 15 5.28 2.97 10.74
N ALA A 16 5.34 4.04 9.94
CA ALA A 16 6.54 4.84 9.70
C ALA A 16 7.71 4.09 9.05
N GLU A 17 7.45 2.97 8.37
CA GLU A 17 8.47 2.27 7.57
C GLU A 17 8.63 2.96 6.22
N THR A 18 9.86 3.05 5.70
CA THR A 18 10.10 3.65 4.38
C THR A 18 9.79 2.64 3.28
N LEU A 19 8.83 2.97 2.42
CA LEU A 19 8.42 2.14 1.28
C LEU A 19 9.12 2.56 -0.01
N GLY A 20 9.49 3.84 -0.12
CA GLY A 20 10.16 4.37 -1.29
C GLY A 20 10.69 5.79 -1.09
N ILE A 21 11.61 6.18 -1.96
CA ILE A 21 12.17 7.53 -2.02
C ILE A 21 12.13 7.99 -3.48
N ALA A 22 11.48 9.13 -3.72
CA ALA A 22 11.35 9.74 -5.03
C ALA A 22 12.10 11.08 -5.10
N ARG A 23 12.63 11.41 -6.28
CA ARG A 23 13.33 12.68 -6.53
C ARG A 23 12.40 13.86 -6.83
N THR A 24 11.16 13.59 -7.19
CA THR A 24 10.15 14.60 -7.49
C THR A 24 8.86 14.31 -6.74
N ARG A 25 8.04 15.35 -6.52
CA ARG A 25 6.71 15.19 -5.91
C ARG A 25 5.80 14.33 -6.79
N ALA A 26 5.77 14.59 -8.09
CA ALA A 26 4.94 13.82 -9.03
C ALA A 26 5.23 12.31 -8.99
N ALA A 27 6.50 11.91 -8.94
CA ALA A 27 6.86 10.49 -8.83
C ALA A 27 6.53 9.90 -7.45
N ALA A 28 6.54 10.71 -6.39
CA ALA A 28 6.12 10.26 -5.07
C ALA A 28 4.62 10.03 -4.98
N ASP A 29 3.84 10.94 -5.59
CA ASP A 29 2.39 10.87 -5.63
C ASP A 29 1.95 9.65 -6.49
N ASP A 30 2.54 9.47 -7.68
CA ASP A 30 2.31 8.31 -8.56
C ASP A 30 2.64 6.97 -7.87
N LEU A 31 3.78 6.90 -7.17
CA LEU A 31 4.13 5.71 -6.39
C LEU A 31 3.14 5.46 -5.24
N ALA A 32 2.63 6.50 -4.60
CA ALA A 32 1.66 6.35 -3.52
C ALA A 32 0.32 5.79 -4.05
N ASP A 33 -0.13 6.25 -5.22
CA ASP A 33 -1.34 5.75 -5.88
C ASP A 33 -1.19 4.28 -6.26
N LEU A 34 -0.08 3.90 -6.90
CA LEU A 34 0.22 2.50 -7.24
C LEU A 34 0.29 1.58 -6.01
N LEU A 35 0.84 2.07 -4.89
CA LEU A 35 0.88 1.31 -3.64
C LEU A 35 -0.52 1.11 -3.05
N LEU A 36 -1.41 2.08 -3.21
CA LEU A 36 -2.80 1.98 -2.75
C LEU A 36 -3.57 0.94 -3.57
N GLU A 37 -3.46 0.99 -4.91
CA GLU A 37 -4.07 0.00 -5.81
C GLU A 37 -3.58 -1.43 -5.48
N ALA A 38 -2.26 -1.59 -5.33
CA ALA A 38 -1.66 -2.88 -4.96
C ALA A 38 -2.13 -3.39 -3.59
N TRP A 39 -2.38 -2.49 -2.63
CA TRP A 39 -2.91 -2.85 -1.32
C TRP A 39 -4.34 -3.40 -1.43
N GLU A 40 -5.21 -2.74 -2.19
CA GLU A 40 -6.59 -3.18 -2.40
C GLU A 40 -6.65 -4.58 -3.04
N GLU A 41 -5.84 -4.80 -4.09
CA GLU A 41 -5.69 -6.11 -4.72
C GLU A 41 -5.18 -7.18 -3.75
N ALA A 42 -4.14 -6.85 -2.97
CA ALA A 42 -3.57 -7.78 -2.00
C ALA A 42 -4.57 -8.18 -0.91
N VAL A 43 -5.39 -7.24 -0.44
CA VAL A 43 -6.45 -7.50 0.54
C VAL A 43 -7.51 -8.43 -0.06
N ALA A 44 -8.02 -8.13 -1.25
CA ALA A 44 -9.01 -8.98 -1.93
C ALA A 44 -8.47 -10.40 -2.17
N ALA A 45 -7.23 -10.52 -2.64
CA ALA A 45 -6.58 -11.81 -2.84
C ALA A 45 -6.39 -12.60 -1.53
N ALA A 46 -6.03 -11.93 -0.44
CA ALA A 46 -5.88 -12.56 0.87
C ALA A 46 -7.22 -13.10 1.39
N VAL A 47 -8.31 -12.33 1.26
CA VAL A 47 -9.67 -12.76 1.64
C VAL A 47 -10.09 -13.97 0.80
N ALA A 48 -9.91 -13.92 -0.52
CA ALA A 48 -10.25 -15.03 -1.41
C ALA A 48 -9.51 -16.33 -1.03
N ARG A 49 -8.18 -16.24 -0.79
CA ARG A 49 -7.37 -17.38 -0.33
C ARG A 49 -7.84 -17.92 1.01
N ALA A 50 -8.15 -17.04 1.96
CA ALA A 50 -8.64 -17.45 3.28
C ALA A 50 -9.99 -18.15 3.18
N ARG A 51 -10.90 -17.66 2.32
CA ARG A 51 -12.18 -18.31 2.02
C ARG A 51 -12.02 -19.66 1.34
N MET A 52 -11.09 -19.80 0.40
CA MET A 52 -10.77 -21.11 -0.20
C MET A 52 -10.31 -22.12 0.87
N LYS A 53 -9.56 -21.67 1.88
CA LYS A 53 -9.01 -22.53 2.94
C LYS A 53 -10.02 -22.85 4.05
N HIS A 54 -10.89 -21.90 4.40
CA HIS A 54 -11.75 -21.99 5.58
C HIS A 54 -13.26 -22.03 5.25
N GLY A 55 -13.62 -21.96 3.97
CA GLY A 55 -14.99 -22.08 3.48
C GLY A 55 -15.90 -20.97 4.02
N ALA A 56 -17.09 -21.38 4.49
CA ALA A 56 -18.13 -20.48 4.99
C ALA A 56 -17.79 -19.76 6.31
N ALA A 57 -16.65 -20.07 6.94
CA ALA A 57 -16.20 -19.37 8.15
C ALA A 57 -15.73 -17.92 7.88
N ILE A 58 -15.51 -17.56 6.61
CA ILE A 58 -15.15 -16.19 6.20
C ILE A 58 -16.23 -15.68 5.25
N ILE A 59 -16.89 -14.60 5.66
CA ILE A 59 -18.00 -13.96 4.95
C ILE A 59 -17.58 -12.51 4.66
N GLU A 60 -17.69 -12.09 3.40
CA GLU A 60 -17.47 -10.69 3.03
C GLU A 60 -18.62 -9.82 3.59
N PRO A 61 -18.32 -8.65 4.19
CA PRO A 61 -19.34 -7.68 4.51
C PRO A 61 -20.00 -7.19 3.21
N ARG A 62 -21.33 -7.16 3.17
CA ARG A 62 -22.11 -6.63 2.04
C ARG A 62 -22.08 -5.12 1.99
#